data_AF-A0A837KZ74-F1
#
_entry.id   AF-A0A837KZ74-F1
#
_cell.length_a   1.000
_cell.length_b   1.000
_cell.length_c   1.000
_cell.angle_alpha   90.00
_cell.angle_beta   90.00
_cell.angle_gamma   90.00
#
_symmetry.space_group_name_H-M   'P 1'
#
loop_
_entity.id
_entity.type
_entity.pdbx_description
1 polymer ?
#
loop_
_entity_poly.entity_id
_entity_poly.type
_entity_poly.pdbx_seq_one_letter_code
_entity_poly.pdbx_strand_id
1 'polypeptide(L)'
;MLIAKDKQGNLINLLHHENESNEHLQLKAKLYMSLSRENETTLEHHLPEINQIADLFVNETLALEVQCSRLSEQRLRERTKAYLQADFQVRWLLGEKLWLKHRLTNLHKQFLQFSQSIGFHIWELDLRLEVLRLKYLIYEDLRGHVYYLSKTCPLSGDVLAFLKWPYQSKNLNFYKVKQDRNIRDYVRQQLRYGNQFWLRKQEKAYLSGQNLLTQELMMFFPQIQPPRVDTDFCQITNSLTSFYQNFTNYYQKNKNNLDQTLYPPVFYDKIVTKN
;
A
#
# COMPACT_ATOMS: atom_id res chain seq x y z
N MET A 1 -13.62 -21.74 -19.69
CA MET A 1 -12.36 -22.50 -19.68
C MET A 1 -11.27 -21.60 -20.27
N LEU A 2 -10.48 -20.96 -19.42
CA LEU A 2 -9.28 -20.22 -19.84
C LEU A 2 -8.11 -21.21 -19.89
N ILE A 3 -7.61 -21.44 -21.10
CA ILE A 3 -6.47 -22.31 -21.35
C ILE A 3 -5.21 -21.42 -21.33
N ALA A 4 -4.34 -21.61 -20.35
CA ALA A 4 -2.96 -21.14 -20.44
C ALA A 4 -2.08 -22.27 -21.00
N LYS A 5 -1.03 -21.94 -21.76
CA LYS A 5 -0.03 -22.93 -22.19
C LYS A 5 1.24 -22.72 -21.38
N ASP A 6 1.79 -23.79 -20.81
CA ASP A 6 3.11 -23.76 -20.19
C ASP A 6 4.24 -23.73 -21.24
N LYS A 7 5.49 -23.72 -20.78
CA LYS A 7 6.70 -23.75 -21.64
C LYS A 7 6.78 -24.96 -22.57
N GLN A 8 6.13 -26.06 -22.22
CA GLN A 8 6.12 -27.32 -22.97
C GLN A 8 4.89 -27.41 -23.89
N GLY A 9 4.05 -26.37 -23.91
CA GLY A 9 2.82 -26.33 -24.70
C GLY A 9 1.65 -27.06 -24.05
N ASN A 10 1.79 -27.54 -22.81
CA ASN A 10 0.73 -28.23 -22.10
C ASN A 10 -0.38 -27.25 -21.72
N LEU A 11 -1.61 -27.69 -21.92
CA LEU A 11 -2.81 -26.97 -21.53
C LEU A 11 -2.90 -26.98 -20.00
N ILE A 12 -2.80 -25.82 -19.37
CA ILE A 12 -3.15 -25.67 -17.97
C ILE A 12 -4.62 -25.28 -17.91
N ASN A 13 -5.41 -26.19 -17.37
CA ASN A 13 -6.79 -25.92 -17.02
C ASN A 13 -6.79 -25.09 -15.74
N LEU A 14 -7.08 -23.80 -15.86
CA LEU A 14 -7.51 -23.02 -14.71
C LEU A 14 -8.89 -23.53 -14.32
N LEU A 15 -9.00 -24.08 -13.10
CA LEU A 15 -10.28 -24.50 -12.57
C LEU A 15 -11.17 -23.26 -12.44
N HIS A 16 -12.26 -23.23 -13.19
CA HIS A 16 -13.30 -22.23 -12.96
C HIS A 16 -14.03 -22.61 -11.67
N HIS A 17 -13.65 -21.99 -10.56
CA HIS A 17 -14.56 -21.91 -9.42
C HIS A 17 -15.71 -20.98 -9.80
N GLU A 18 -16.97 -21.36 -9.54
CA GLU A 18 -18.19 -20.63 -9.96
C GLU A 18 -18.22 -19.14 -9.51
N ASN A 19 -17.33 -18.74 -8.59
CA ASN A 19 -17.24 -17.40 -8.02
C ASN A 19 -16.10 -16.52 -8.57
N GLU A 20 -15.24 -17.02 -9.47
CA GLU A 20 -14.12 -16.23 -10.00
C GLU A 20 -14.51 -15.39 -11.23
N SER A 21 -14.11 -14.12 -11.23
CA SER A 21 -14.37 -13.23 -12.37
C SER A 21 -13.44 -13.54 -13.54
N ASN A 22 -13.87 -13.21 -14.76
CA ASN A 22 -13.02 -13.30 -15.95
C ASN A 22 -11.72 -12.47 -15.80
N GLU A 23 -11.80 -11.33 -15.11
CA GLU A 23 -10.63 -10.51 -14.80
C GLU A 23 -9.61 -11.28 -13.95
N HIS A 24 -10.07 -11.92 -12.88
CA HIS A 24 -9.23 -12.69 -11.96
C HIS A 24 -8.51 -13.84 -12.69
N LEU A 25 -9.25 -14.63 -13.46
CA LEU A 25 -8.70 -15.75 -14.22
C LEU A 25 -7.65 -15.32 -15.25
N GLN A 26 -7.91 -14.26 -16.01
CA GLN A 26 -6.95 -13.76 -17.00
C GLN A 26 -5.69 -13.19 -16.35
N LEU A 27 -5.82 -12.50 -15.22
CA LEU A 27 -4.68 -11.98 -14.47
C LEU A 27 -3.83 -13.12 -13.88
N LYS A 28 -4.45 -14.14 -13.28
CA LYS A 28 -3.76 -15.36 -12.83
C LYS A 28 -2.98 -16.00 -13.98
N ALA A 29 -3.63 -16.21 -15.12
CA ALA A 29 -3.01 -16.80 -16.31
C ALA A 29 -1.79 -16.01 -16.78
N LYS A 30 -1.91 -14.68 -16.92
CA LYS A 30 -0.82 -13.82 -17.38
C LYS A 30 0.34 -13.77 -16.39
N LEU A 31 0.07 -13.72 -15.09
CA LEU A 31 1.09 -13.80 -14.06
C LEU A 31 1.84 -15.13 -14.11
N TYR A 32 1.11 -16.24 -14.24
CA TYR A 32 1.73 -17.57 -14.35
C TYR A 32 2.62 -17.66 -15.59
N MET A 33 2.14 -17.22 -16.75
CA MET A 33 2.92 -17.20 -17.99
C MET A 33 4.17 -16.30 -17.91
N SER A 34 4.16 -15.28 -17.06
CA SER A 34 5.30 -14.41 -16.79
C SER A 34 6.32 -15.12 -15.90
N LEU A 35 5.87 -15.59 -14.74
CA LEU A 35 6.72 -16.07 -13.66
C LEU A 35 7.32 -17.44 -13.98
N SER A 36 6.55 -18.34 -14.59
CA SER A 36 7.00 -19.69 -14.93
C SER A 36 8.11 -19.74 -15.99
N ARG A 37 8.42 -18.60 -16.64
CA ARG A 37 9.54 -18.44 -17.59
C ARG A 37 10.91 -18.67 -16.97
N GLU A 38 11.08 -18.29 -15.72
CA GLU A 38 12.40 -18.30 -15.07
C GLU A 38 12.34 -18.80 -13.63
N ASN A 39 11.13 -19.08 -13.12
CA ASN A 39 10.91 -19.43 -11.72
C ASN A 39 10.03 -20.69 -11.64
N GLU A 40 10.21 -21.45 -10.57
CA GLU A 40 9.24 -22.48 -10.21
C GLU A 40 7.95 -21.79 -9.79
N THR A 41 6.86 -22.07 -10.47
CA THR A 41 5.58 -21.43 -10.23
C THR A 41 4.47 -22.44 -10.39
N THR A 42 3.58 -22.52 -9.41
CA THR A 42 2.38 -23.35 -9.45
C THR A 42 1.14 -22.47 -9.31
N LEU A 43 0.11 -22.78 -10.08
CA LEU A 43 -1.23 -22.20 -9.95
C LEU A 43 -2.01 -22.95 -8.86
N GLU A 44 -2.86 -22.23 -8.13
CA GLU A 44 -3.82 -22.81 -7.17
C GLU A 44 -3.14 -23.78 -6.21
N HIS A 45 -2.00 -23.35 -5.65
CA HIS A 45 -1.19 -24.20 -4.78
C HIS A 45 -1.87 -24.37 -3.43
N HIS A 46 -2.21 -25.62 -3.11
CA HIS A 46 -2.78 -25.97 -1.81
C HIS A 46 -1.70 -26.03 -0.75
N LEU A 47 -1.84 -25.21 0.30
CA LEU A 47 -0.96 -25.14 1.47
C LEU A 47 -1.72 -25.74 2.66
N PRO A 48 -1.63 -27.07 2.89
CA PRO A 48 -2.44 -27.77 3.89
C PRO A 48 -2.20 -27.28 5.31
N GLU A 49 -0.97 -26.88 5.65
CA GLU A 49 -0.57 -26.37 6.96
C GLU A 49 -1.32 -25.11 7.40
N ILE A 50 -1.80 -24.33 6.43
CA ILE A 50 -2.61 -23.13 6.68
C ILE A 50 -4.04 -23.26 6.15
N ASN A 51 -4.40 -24.41 5.57
CA ASN A 51 -5.69 -24.68 4.93
C ASN A 51 -6.08 -23.57 3.94
N GLN A 52 -5.15 -23.21 3.04
CA GLN A 52 -5.35 -22.16 2.03
C GLN A 52 -4.92 -22.64 0.65
N ILE A 53 -5.50 -21.99 -0.37
CA ILE A 53 -5.07 -22.12 -1.76
C ILE A 53 -4.54 -20.75 -2.17
N ALA A 54 -3.26 -20.69 -2.53
CA ALA A 54 -2.64 -19.49 -3.10
C ALA A 54 -2.94 -19.46 -4.60
N ASP A 55 -3.35 -18.29 -5.13
CA ASP A 55 -3.62 -18.16 -6.57
C ASP A 55 -2.38 -18.52 -7.40
N LEU A 56 -1.20 -18.04 -6.98
CA LEU A 56 0.10 -18.50 -7.45
C LEU A 56 1.06 -18.69 -6.29
N PHE A 57 1.93 -19.69 -6.40
CA PHE A 57 3.02 -19.92 -5.46
C PHE A 57 4.35 -20.03 -6.23
N VAL A 58 5.32 -19.20 -5.84
CA VAL A 58 6.56 -18.97 -6.58
C VAL A 58 7.77 -19.36 -5.72
N ASN A 59 8.65 -20.20 -6.27
CA ASN A 59 9.90 -20.66 -5.64
C ASN A 59 9.70 -21.10 -4.19
N GLU A 60 8.62 -21.83 -3.92
CA GLU A 60 8.26 -22.41 -2.62
C GLU A 60 8.21 -21.44 -1.42
N THR A 61 8.18 -20.13 -1.66
CA THR A 61 8.35 -19.12 -0.60
C THR A 61 7.42 -17.92 -0.73
N LEU A 62 6.87 -17.67 -1.92
CA LEU A 62 6.08 -16.49 -2.21
C LEU A 62 4.70 -16.84 -2.77
N ALA A 63 3.67 -16.59 -1.97
CA ALA A 63 2.28 -16.57 -2.43
C ALA A 63 1.93 -15.23 -3.09
N LEU A 64 1.30 -15.29 -4.25
CA LEU A 64 0.68 -14.14 -4.90
C LEU A 64 -0.83 -14.35 -4.91
N GLU A 65 -1.56 -13.35 -4.42
CA GLU A 65 -3.02 -13.36 -4.32
C GLU A 65 -3.59 -12.29 -5.26
N VAL A 66 -4.39 -12.69 -6.25
CA VAL A 66 -5.06 -11.77 -7.17
C VAL A 66 -6.42 -11.42 -6.56
N GLN A 67 -6.63 -10.16 -6.19
CA GLN A 67 -7.87 -9.73 -5.55
C GLN A 67 -8.65 -8.78 -6.46
N CYS A 68 -9.71 -9.27 -7.10
CA CYS A 68 -10.57 -8.48 -8.00
C CYS A 68 -11.90 -8.02 -7.36
N SER A 69 -12.26 -8.56 -6.20
CA SER A 69 -13.50 -8.24 -5.46
C SER A 69 -13.20 -7.88 -4.01
N ARG A 70 -14.12 -7.19 -3.32
CA ARG A 70 -13.86 -6.80 -1.93
C ARG A 70 -13.74 -8.03 -1.03
N LEU A 71 -12.67 -8.09 -0.25
CA LEU A 71 -12.48 -9.00 0.87
C LEU A 71 -12.76 -8.24 2.18
N SER A 72 -13.37 -8.90 3.17
CA SER A 72 -13.49 -8.29 4.50
C SER A 72 -12.10 -8.09 5.12
N GLU A 73 -11.92 -7.03 5.90
CA GLU A 73 -10.65 -6.77 6.60
C GLU A 73 -10.25 -7.97 7.47
N GLN A 74 -11.21 -8.57 8.18
CA GLN A 74 -10.97 -9.74 9.00
C GLN A 74 -10.38 -10.89 8.18
N ARG A 75 -11.00 -11.23 7.03
CA ARG A 75 -10.55 -12.34 6.19
C ARG A 75 -9.18 -12.07 5.56
N LEU A 76 -8.92 -10.82 5.14
CA LEU A 76 -7.60 -10.41 4.65
C LEU A 76 -6.52 -10.62 5.73
N ARG A 77 -6.84 -10.23 6.97
CA ARG A 77 -5.94 -10.37 8.13
C ARG A 77 -5.68 -11.83 8.49
N GLU A 78 -6.72 -12.65 8.56
CA GLU A 78 -6.61 -14.09 8.79
C GLU A 78 -5.68 -14.72 7.75
N ARG A 79 -5.96 -14.50 6.45
CA ARG A 79 -5.18 -15.11 5.38
C ARG A 79 -3.72 -14.67 5.37
N THR A 80 -3.48 -13.38 5.53
CA THR A 80 -2.12 -12.84 5.55
C THR A 80 -1.32 -13.34 6.74
N LYS A 81 -1.94 -13.39 7.94
CA LYS A 81 -1.28 -13.91 9.13
C LYS A 81 -0.93 -15.40 8.99
N ALA A 82 -1.83 -16.20 8.41
CA ALA A 82 -1.57 -17.61 8.20
C ALA A 82 -0.33 -17.84 7.32
N TYR A 83 -0.23 -17.12 6.19
CA TYR A 83 0.99 -17.17 5.36
C TYR A 83 2.26 -16.81 6.14
N LEU A 84 2.24 -15.68 6.86
CA LEU A 84 3.42 -15.20 7.59
C LEU A 84 3.83 -16.12 8.74
N GLN A 85 2.87 -16.78 9.40
CA GLN A 85 3.12 -17.73 10.49
C GLN A 85 3.66 -19.07 9.99
N ALA A 86 3.40 -19.42 8.73
CA ALA A 86 3.96 -20.58 8.05
C ALA A 86 5.25 -20.23 7.26
N ASP A 87 5.90 -19.11 7.60
CA ASP A 87 7.14 -18.63 6.98
C ASP A 87 7.05 -18.32 5.47
N PHE A 88 5.84 -18.16 4.94
CA PHE A 88 5.61 -17.70 3.57
C PHE A 88 5.53 -16.18 3.47
N GLN A 89 6.05 -15.65 2.37
CA GLN A 89 5.75 -14.29 1.95
C GLN A 89 4.44 -14.28 1.18
N VAL A 90 3.63 -13.24 1.36
CA VAL A 90 2.44 -13.00 0.54
C VAL A 90 2.48 -11.61 -0.11
N ARG A 91 1.97 -11.51 -1.35
CA ARG A 91 1.70 -10.24 -2.03
C ARG A 91 0.28 -10.23 -2.56
N TRP A 92 -0.50 -9.26 -2.11
CA TRP A 92 -1.84 -9.01 -2.62
C TRP A 92 -1.77 -8.06 -3.81
N LEU A 93 -2.31 -8.49 -4.96
CA LEU A 93 -2.27 -7.78 -6.22
C LEU A 93 -3.71 -7.37 -6.62
N LEU A 94 -3.99 -6.07 -6.63
CA LEU A 94 -5.36 -5.56 -6.72
C LEU A 94 -5.86 -5.39 -8.16
N GLY A 95 -6.99 -6.01 -8.48
CA GLY A 95 -7.74 -5.77 -9.71
C GLY A 95 -8.49 -4.44 -9.72
N GLU A 96 -9.10 -4.10 -10.86
CA GLU A 96 -9.60 -2.77 -11.21
C GLU A 96 -10.57 -2.18 -10.18
N LYS A 97 -11.48 -3.00 -9.66
CA LYS A 97 -12.49 -2.56 -8.67
C LYS A 97 -11.87 -2.10 -7.35
N LEU A 98 -10.64 -2.51 -7.05
CA LEU A 98 -9.93 -2.23 -5.80
C LEU A 98 -8.75 -1.27 -5.97
N TRP A 99 -8.52 -0.72 -7.17
CA TRP A 99 -7.44 0.23 -7.37
C TRP A 99 -7.57 1.44 -6.44
N LEU A 100 -6.42 1.90 -5.96
CA LEU A 100 -6.29 3.11 -5.18
C LEU A 100 -6.66 4.31 -6.05
N LYS A 101 -7.77 4.97 -5.71
CA LYS A 101 -8.22 6.22 -6.36
C LYS A 101 -7.66 7.43 -5.61
N HIS A 102 -8.52 8.34 -5.20
CA HIS A 102 -8.14 9.58 -4.51
C HIS A 102 -8.04 9.44 -2.98
N ARG A 103 -8.51 8.33 -2.41
CA ARG A 103 -8.60 8.12 -0.95
C ARG A 103 -8.08 6.74 -0.55
N LEU A 104 -7.42 6.70 0.60
CA LEU A 104 -6.96 5.47 1.22
C LEU A 104 -8.07 4.95 2.15
N THR A 105 -8.90 4.04 1.65
CA THR A 105 -9.94 3.40 2.45
C THR A 105 -9.32 2.53 3.53
N ASN A 106 -10.09 2.16 4.58
CA ASN A 106 -9.61 1.23 5.60
C ASN A 106 -9.14 -0.09 4.98
N LEU A 107 -9.84 -0.59 3.96
CA LEU A 107 -9.41 -1.78 3.23
C LEU A 107 -8.07 -1.55 2.48
N HIS A 108 -7.89 -0.43 1.79
CA HIS A 108 -6.62 -0.11 1.13
C HIS A 108 -5.46 -0.05 2.14
N LYS A 109 -5.70 0.49 3.34
CA LYS A 109 -4.69 0.54 4.40
C LYS A 109 -4.19 -0.86 4.75
N GLN A 110 -5.06 -1.87 4.79
CA GLN A 110 -4.67 -3.25 5.05
C GLN A 110 -3.91 -3.91 3.89
N PHE A 111 -4.11 -3.43 2.65
CA PHE A 111 -3.31 -3.84 1.50
C PHE A 111 -1.95 -3.15 1.38
N LEU A 112 -1.64 -2.18 2.24
CA LEU A 112 -0.33 -1.52 2.21
C LEU A 112 0.79 -2.44 2.69
N GLN A 113 1.89 -2.38 1.98
CA GLN A 113 3.20 -2.88 2.38
C GLN A 113 4.13 -1.70 2.70
N PHE A 114 5.27 -1.98 3.33
CA PHE A 114 6.23 -0.96 3.71
C PHE A 114 7.66 -1.42 3.47
N SER A 115 8.50 -0.52 2.95
CA SER A 115 9.95 -0.70 2.95
C SER A 115 10.65 0.61 3.28
N GLN A 116 11.88 0.52 3.78
CA GLN A 116 12.67 1.70 4.13
C GLN A 116 13.01 2.59 2.93
N SER A 117 13.19 1.99 1.75
CA SER A 117 13.66 2.69 0.55
C SER A 117 12.54 3.37 -0.25
N ILE A 118 11.29 2.88 -0.16
CA ILE A 118 10.18 3.43 -0.95
C ILE A 118 8.93 3.78 -0.13
N GLY A 119 8.93 3.52 1.17
CA GLY A 119 7.81 3.82 2.07
C GLY A 119 6.62 2.90 1.89
N PHE A 120 5.44 3.42 2.24
CA PHE A 120 4.17 2.73 2.02
C PHE A 120 3.92 2.53 0.53
N HIS A 121 3.53 1.32 0.16
CA HIS A 121 3.28 0.96 -1.24
C HIS A 121 2.18 -0.09 -1.37
N ILE A 122 1.60 -0.18 -2.57
CA ILE A 122 0.52 -1.10 -2.92
C ILE A 122 0.66 -1.55 -4.37
N TRP A 123 0.21 -2.77 -4.65
CA TRP A 123 0.28 -3.39 -5.97
C TRP A 123 -1.08 -3.44 -6.65
N GLU A 124 -1.11 -3.09 -7.93
CA GLU A 124 -2.30 -3.14 -8.77
C GLU A 124 -2.00 -3.93 -10.04
N LEU A 125 -2.97 -4.70 -10.52
CA LEU A 125 -2.93 -5.35 -11.81
C LEU A 125 -3.85 -4.64 -12.77
N ASP A 126 -3.36 -4.36 -13.97
CA ASP A 126 -4.15 -3.85 -15.08
C ASP A 126 -4.23 -4.90 -16.18
N LEU A 127 -5.41 -5.53 -16.30
CA LEU A 127 -5.63 -6.52 -17.33
C LEU A 127 -5.63 -5.91 -18.74
N ARG A 128 -6.17 -4.69 -18.89
CA ARG A 128 -6.30 -4.04 -20.20
C ARG A 128 -4.95 -3.59 -20.74
N LEU A 129 -4.11 -3.02 -19.87
CA LEU A 129 -2.75 -2.62 -20.23
C LEU A 129 -1.72 -3.75 -20.08
N GLU A 130 -2.13 -4.87 -19.49
CA GLU A 130 -1.26 -6.00 -19.17
C GLU A 130 -0.01 -5.61 -18.36
N VAL A 131 -0.22 -4.79 -17.32
CA VAL A 131 0.87 -4.33 -16.44
C VAL A 131 0.61 -4.65 -14.97
N LEU A 132 1.67 -4.94 -14.25
CA LEU A 132 1.75 -4.80 -12.80
C LEU A 132 2.14 -3.34 -12.49
N ARG A 133 1.36 -2.66 -11.66
CA ARG A 133 1.65 -1.29 -11.19
C ARG A 133 2.01 -1.29 -9.71
N LEU A 134 3.02 -0.49 -9.40
CA LEU A 134 3.44 -0.16 -8.04
C LEU A 134 3.07 1.30 -7.78
N LYS A 135 2.17 1.55 -6.83
CA LYS A 135 1.99 2.87 -6.23
C LYS A 135 2.79 2.89 -4.95
N TYR A 136 3.71 3.84 -4.81
CA TYR A 136 4.66 3.87 -3.70
C TYR A 136 4.92 5.29 -3.21
N LEU A 137 5.64 5.38 -2.10
CA LEU A 137 5.85 6.62 -1.37
C LEU A 137 4.49 7.27 -1.04
N ILE A 138 3.57 6.45 -0.52
CA ILE A 138 2.18 6.83 -0.29
C ILE A 138 2.09 7.72 0.96
N TYR A 139 1.44 8.88 0.81
CA TYR A 139 1.07 9.79 1.88
C TYR A 139 -0.38 10.27 1.71
N GLU A 140 -1.03 10.72 2.79
CA GLU A 140 -2.38 11.31 2.75
C GLU A 140 -2.40 12.70 3.39
N ASP A 141 -3.16 13.66 2.82
CA ASP A 141 -3.36 14.97 3.46
C ASP A 141 -4.41 14.91 4.59
N LEU A 142 -4.54 16.03 5.31
CA LEU A 142 -5.55 16.18 6.37
C LEU A 142 -7.01 16.09 5.88
N ARG A 143 -7.26 16.14 4.56
CA ARG A 143 -8.57 15.92 3.93
C ARG A 143 -8.77 14.47 3.50
N GLY A 144 -7.72 13.64 3.52
CA GLY A 144 -7.67 12.26 3.07
C GLY A 144 -7.42 12.09 1.56
N HIS A 145 -6.94 13.12 0.86
CA HIS A 145 -6.39 12.94 -0.49
C HIS A 145 -5.06 12.22 -0.42
N VAL A 146 -4.88 11.25 -1.32
CA VAL A 146 -3.66 10.43 -1.35
C VAL A 146 -2.71 10.94 -2.43
N TYR A 147 -1.43 10.94 -2.09
CA TYR A 147 -0.31 11.27 -2.96
C TYR A 147 0.64 10.07 -3.03
N TYR A 148 1.20 9.83 -4.20
CA TYR A 148 2.12 8.72 -4.44
C TYR A 148 2.92 8.93 -5.73
N LEU A 149 3.99 8.17 -5.87
CA LEU A 149 4.67 7.91 -7.13
C LEU A 149 4.17 6.59 -7.73
N SER A 150 4.31 6.43 -9.04
CA SER A 150 3.88 5.23 -9.75
C SER A 150 5.01 4.64 -10.59
N LYS A 151 5.06 3.32 -10.66
CA LYS A 151 5.91 2.55 -11.58
C LYS A 151 5.10 1.40 -12.17
N THR A 152 5.45 0.95 -13.35
CA THR A 152 4.81 -0.18 -14.01
C THR A 152 5.83 -1.16 -14.56
N CYS A 153 5.45 -2.41 -14.63
CA CYS A 153 6.14 -3.48 -15.34
C CYS A 153 5.13 -4.20 -16.21
N PRO A 154 5.39 -4.39 -17.52
CA PRO A 154 4.61 -5.30 -18.34
C PRO A 154 4.55 -6.68 -17.70
N LEU A 155 3.39 -7.34 -17.74
CA LEU A 155 3.25 -8.74 -17.31
C LEU A 155 4.06 -9.67 -18.22
N SER A 156 4.41 -9.25 -19.43
CA SER A 156 5.34 -9.96 -20.31
C SER A 156 6.82 -9.81 -19.91
N GLY A 157 7.15 -8.91 -18.98
CA GLY A 157 8.51 -8.67 -18.48
C GLY A 157 8.84 -9.47 -17.21
N ASP A 158 9.92 -9.09 -16.53
CA ASP A 158 10.36 -9.74 -15.28
C ASP A 158 9.55 -9.25 -14.07
N VAL A 159 8.39 -9.88 -13.87
CA VAL A 159 7.48 -9.58 -12.76
C VAL A 159 8.13 -9.85 -11.41
N LEU A 160 8.96 -10.89 -11.27
CA LEU A 160 9.54 -11.23 -9.97
C LEU A 160 10.62 -10.21 -9.56
N ALA A 161 11.48 -9.77 -10.48
CA ALA A 161 12.42 -8.68 -10.19
C ALA A 161 11.68 -7.39 -9.85
N PHE A 162 10.56 -7.09 -10.52
CA PHE A 162 9.76 -5.92 -10.19
C PHE A 162 9.14 -6.01 -8.79
N LEU A 163 8.62 -7.18 -8.38
CA LEU A 163 8.12 -7.42 -7.02
C LEU A 163 9.22 -7.30 -5.94
N LYS A 164 10.48 -7.56 -6.30
CA LYS A 164 11.66 -7.39 -5.41
C LYS A 164 12.17 -5.95 -5.36
N TRP A 165 11.82 -5.11 -6.33
CA TRP A 165 12.31 -3.74 -6.45
C TRP A 165 12.15 -2.87 -5.18
N PRO A 166 11.02 -2.92 -4.43
CA PRO A 166 10.87 -2.19 -3.17
C PRO A 166 11.95 -2.46 -2.12
N TYR A 167 12.65 -3.59 -2.20
CA TYR A 167 13.64 -4.02 -1.21
C TYR A 167 15.08 -3.87 -1.72
N GLN A 168 15.25 -3.60 -3.02
CA GLN A 168 16.54 -3.43 -3.68
C GLN A 168 16.82 -1.97 -4.09
N SER A 169 15.79 -1.13 -4.15
CA SER A 169 15.93 0.27 -4.58
C SER A 169 16.91 1.05 -3.70
N LYS A 170 17.94 1.62 -4.34
CA LYS A 170 18.90 2.53 -3.69
C LYS A 170 18.59 4.02 -3.94
N ASN A 171 17.71 4.32 -4.89
CA ASN A 171 17.38 5.69 -5.27
C ASN A 171 16.39 6.31 -4.29
N LEU A 172 16.73 7.49 -3.79
CA LEU A 172 15.86 8.30 -2.94
C LEU A 172 14.90 9.11 -3.80
N ASN A 173 13.75 8.52 -4.14
CA ASN A 173 12.68 9.25 -4.83
C ASN A 173 11.94 10.15 -3.84
N PHE A 174 11.58 11.36 -4.27
CA PHE A 174 10.79 12.29 -3.47
C PHE A 174 9.88 13.12 -4.37
N TYR A 175 8.86 13.74 -3.79
CA TYR A 175 8.03 14.71 -4.51
C TYR A 175 7.56 15.82 -3.57
N LYS A 176 7.15 16.95 -4.15
CA LYS A 176 6.65 18.11 -3.41
C LYS A 176 5.14 18.22 -3.54
N VAL A 177 4.47 18.54 -2.44
CA VAL A 177 3.03 18.83 -2.42
C VAL A 177 2.82 20.24 -1.91
N LYS A 178 2.02 21.02 -2.64
CA LYS A 178 1.60 22.36 -2.19
C LYS A 178 0.69 22.22 -0.97
N GLN A 179 0.91 23.08 0.01
CA GLN A 179 0.05 23.08 1.19
C GLN A 179 -1.31 23.69 0.91
N ASP A 180 -2.33 23.15 1.58
CA ASP A 180 -3.67 23.71 1.56
C ASP A 180 -3.70 24.97 2.43
N ARG A 181 -3.69 26.13 1.78
CA ARG A 181 -3.81 27.44 2.44
C ARG A 181 -5.18 27.64 3.09
N ASN A 182 -6.19 26.91 2.64
CA ASN A 182 -7.58 26.98 3.11
C ASN A 182 -7.92 25.86 4.10
N ILE A 183 -6.91 25.20 4.70
CA ILE A 183 -7.13 24.08 5.62
C ILE A 183 -8.01 24.49 6.82
N ARG A 184 -7.91 25.73 7.30
CA ARG A 184 -8.73 26.23 8.42
C ARG A 184 -10.22 26.20 8.11
N ASP A 185 -10.61 26.48 6.86
CA ASP A 185 -12.01 26.44 6.45
C ASP A 185 -12.54 25.01 6.44
N TYR A 186 -11.71 24.07 6.01
CA TYR A 186 -12.01 22.66 6.11
C TYR A 186 -12.14 22.18 7.55
N VAL A 187 -11.19 22.55 8.43
CA VAL A 187 -11.27 22.19 9.85
C VAL A 187 -12.54 22.75 10.48
N ARG A 188 -12.90 24.00 10.18
CA ARG A 188 -14.15 24.61 10.63
C ARG A 188 -15.36 23.83 10.16
N GLN A 189 -15.39 23.44 8.89
CA GLN A 189 -16.47 22.62 8.33
C GLN A 189 -16.55 21.25 9.02
N GLN A 190 -15.41 20.58 9.24
CA GLN A 190 -15.38 19.27 9.89
C GLN A 190 -15.82 19.30 11.35
N LEU A 191 -15.46 20.35 12.10
CA LEU A 191 -15.95 20.56 13.46
C LEU A 191 -17.46 20.77 13.49
N ARG A 192 -18.01 21.54 12.54
CA ARG A 192 -19.47 21.75 12.41
C ARG A 192 -20.22 20.46 12.11
N TYR A 193 -19.66 19.60 11.27
CA TYR A 193 -20.24 18.28 10.96
C TYR A 193 -20.01 17.22 12.04
N GLY A 194 -19.34 17.58 13.16
CA GLY A 194 -19.10 16.64 14.24
C GLY A 194 -18.10 15.53 13.90
N ASN A 195 -17.14 15.80 13.01
CA ASN A 195 -16.11 14.82 12.66
C ASN A 195 -15.26 14.47 13.90
N GLN A 196 -15.29 13.20 14.31
CA GLN A 196 -14.66 12.73 15.55
C GLN A 196 -13.14 12.95 15.60
N PHE A 197 -12.44 12.84 14.48
CA PHE A 197 -11.00 13.10 14.44
C PHE A 197 -10.69 14.56 14.78
N TRP A 198 -11.44 15.50 14.19
CA TRP A 198 -11.25 16.92 14.43
C TRP A 198 -11.76 17.35 15.80
N LEU A 199 -12.86 16.77 16.29
CA LEU A 199 -13.36 17.02 17.65
C LEU A 199 -12.32 16.62 18.71
N ARG A 200 -11.71 15.43 18.60
CA ARG A 200 -10.64 15.00 19.51
C ARG A 200 -9.41 15.91 19.44
N LYS A 201 -9.04 16.40 18.25
CA LYS A 201 -7.96 17.39 18.13
C LYS A 201 -8.32 18.73 18.78
N GLN A 202 -9.57 19.17 18.65
CA GLN A 202 -10.06 20.42 19.25
C GLN A 202 -10.10 20.31 20.77
N GLU A 203 -10.57 19.18 21.31
CA GLU A 203 -10.56 18.88 22.75
C GLU A 203 -9.14 18.97 23.33
N LYS A 204 -8.16 18.34 22.68
CA LYS A 204 -6.74 18.45 23.07
C LYS A 204 -6.24 19.89 23.03
N ALA A 205 -6.64 20.67 22.02
CA ALA A 205 -6.30 22.09 21.97
C ALA A 205 -6.90 22.83 23.16
N TYR A 206 -8.18 22.61 23.49
CA TYR A 206 -8.84 23.25 24.63
C TYR A 206 -8.19 22.91 25.98
N LEU A 207 -7.79 21.66 26.19
CA LEU A 207 -7.06 21.25 27.40
C LEU A 207 -5.72 21.98 27.57
N SER A 208 -5.15 22.50 26.48
CA SER A 208 -3.95 23.34 26.48
C SER A 208 -4.24 24.85 26.43
N GLY A 209 -5.51 25.27 26.62
CA GLY A 209 -5.92 26.67 26.52
C GLY A 209 -5.96 27.24 25.09
N GLN A 210 -5.94 26.37 24.08
CA GLN A 210 -5.89 26.74 22.66
C GLN A 210 -7.18 26.39 21.91
N ASN A 211 -7.38 26.97 20.73
CA ASN A 211 -8.49 26.63 19.82
C ASN A 211 -7.96 26.45 18.39
N LEU A 212 -8.23 25.33 17.71
CA LEU A 212 -7.73 25.08 16.35
C LEU A 212 -8.15 26.16 15.35
N LEU A 213 -9.33 26.75 15.53
CA LEU A 213 -9.84 27.80 14.66
C LEU A 213 -9.12 29.14 14.83
N THR A 214 -8.37 29.33 15.91
CA THR A 214 -7.55 30.54 16.16
C THR A 214 -6.10 30.37 15.75
N GLN A 215 -5.67 29.14 15.42
CA GLN A 215 -4.29 28.83 15.09
C GLN A 215 -3.88 29.37 13.70
N GLU A 216 -2.59 29.66 13.57
CA GLU A 216 -1.96 29.97 12.28
C GLU A 216 -1.89 28.75 11.36
N LEU A 217 -1.74 28.98 10.06
CA LEU A 217 -1.61 27.91 9.05
C LEU A 217 -0.49 26.92 9.40
N MET A 218 0.61 27.43 9.97
CA MET A 218 1.79 26.64 10.33
C MET A 218 1.51 25.59 11.42
N MET A 219 0.47 25.76 12.23
CA MET A 219 0.08 24.77 13.25
C MET A 219 -0.50 23.50 12.65
N PHE A 220 -0.91 23.53 11.37
CA PHE A 220 -1.35 22.36 10.64
C PHE A 220 -0.20 21.68 9.88
N PHE A 221 1.02 22.19 9.97
CA PHE A 221 2.19 21.60 9.33
C PHE A 221 2.83 20.47 10.18
N PRO A 222 3.25 19.34 9.59
CA PRO A 222 3.03 18.95 8.19
C PRO A 222 1.56 18.59 7.90
N GLN A 223 1.05 19.03 6.75
CA GLN A 223 -0.32 18.73 6.33
C GLN A 223 -0.44 17.37 5.64
N ILE A 224 0.63 16.92 4.98
CA ILE A 224 0.68 15.61 4.36
C ILE A 224 1.34 14.65 5.35
N GLN A 225 0.70 13.52 5.63
CA GLN A 225 1.08 12.61 6.71
C GLN A 225 1.22 11.19 6.16
N PRO A 226 2.14 10.37 6.73
CA PRO A 226 2.18 8.96 6.39
C PRO A 226 0.87 8.29 6.82
N PRO A 227 0.35 7.31 6.05
CA PRO A 227 -0.84 6.54 6.39
C PRO A 227 -0.83 6.04 7.82
N ARG A 228 -1.99 6.08 8.48
CA ARG A 228 -2.21 5.54 9.82
C ARG A 228 -3.49 4.71 9.88
N VAL A 229 -3.48 3.71 10.74
CA VAL A 229 -4.62 2.85 11.09
C VAL A 229 -4.82 2.92 12.60
N ASP A 230 -6.07 2.78 13.05
CA ASP A 230 -6.39 2.69 14.48
C ASP A 230 -6.03 1.31 15.07
N THR A 231 -5.91 0.30 14.20
CA THR A 231 -5.46 -1.07 14.47
C THR A 231 -4.10 -1.31 13.81
N ASP A 232 -3.59 -2.54 13.81
CA ASP A 232 -2.35 -2.86 13.07
C ASP A 232 -2.59 -3.05 11.57
N PHE A 233 -1.58 -2.70 10.78
CA PHE A 233 -1.52 -3.05 9.37
C PHE A 233 -1.42 -4.57 9.19
N CYS A 234 -2.18 -5.11 8.24
CA CYS A 234 -2.21 -6.54 7.96
C CYS A 234 -0.86 -7.12 7.49
N GLN A 235 -0.15 -6.40 6.60
CA GLN A 235 1.06 -6.91 5.93
C GLN A 235 2.37 -6.33 6.49
N ILE A 236 2.32 -5.46 7.49
CA ILE A 236 3.50 -4.78 8.03
C ILE A 236 3.73 -5.31 9.45
N THR A 237 4.73 -6.16 9.59
CA THR A 237 5.11 -6.78 10.87
C THR A 237 6.13 -5.95 11.65
N ASN A 238 6.96 -5.16 10.95
CA ASN A 238 7.98 -4.33 11.57
C ASN A 238 7.35 -3.08 12.20
N SER A 239 7.84 -2.71 13.38
CA SER A 239 7.43 -1.47 14.04
C SER A 239 7.75 -0.24 13.19
N LEU A 240 6.73 0.60 12.98
CA LEU A 240 6.86 1.88 12.26
C LEU A 240 7.13 3.06 13.19
N THR A 241 7.28 2.83 14.49
CA THR A 241 7.43 3.88 15.51
C THR A 241 8.59 4.83 15.19
N SER A 242 9.77 4.30 14.87
CA SER A 242 10.95 5.10 14.51
C SER A 242 10.68 5.99 13.30
N PHE A 243 10.08 5.44 12.24
CA PHE A 243 9.73 6.20 11.05
C PHE A 243 8.78 7.37 11.36
N TYR A 244 7.70 7.13 12.13
CA TYR A 244 6.76 8.19 12.49
C TYR A 244 7.39 9.28 13.38
N GLN A 245 8.27 8.89 14.30
CA GLN A 245 9.01 9.83 15.15
C GLN A 245 9.98 10.68 14.32
N ASN A 246 10.79 10.05 13.47
CA ASN A 246 11.76 10.74 12.62
C ASN A 246 11.08 11.67 11.61
N PHE A 247 9.97 11.23 11.02
CA PHE A 247 9.11 12.07 10.17
C PHE A 247 8.64 13.31 10.93
N THR A 248 8.10 13.13 12.14
CA THR A 248 7.56 14.22 12.95
C THR A 248 8.65 15.21 13.35
N ASN A 249 9.79 14.71 13.83
CA ASN A 249 10.95 15.52 14.22
C ASN A 249 11.49 16.33 13.04
N TYR A 250 11.57 15.73 11.85
CA TYR A 250 12.05 16.40 10.65
C TYR A 250 11.19 17.63 10.29
N TYR A 251 9.87 17.48 10.23
CA TYR A 251 8.98 18.58 9.85
C TYR A 251 8.73 19.58 10.98
N GLN A 252 8.93 19.19 12.25
CA GLN A 252 8.96 20.17 13.34
C GLN A 252 10.15 21.12 13.23
N LYS A 253 11.32 20.62 12.79
CA LYS A 253 12.54 21.42 12.58
C LYS A 253 12.54 22.18 11.24
N ASN A 254 11.94 21.59 10.20
CA ASN A 254 11.95 22.12 8.82
C ASN A 254 10.57 22.61 8.39
N LYS A 255 10.01 23.55 9.16
CA LYS A 255 8.70 24.13 8.86
C LYS A 255 8.78 24.98 7.58
N ASN A 256 7.86 24.73 6.66
CA ASN A 256 7.66 25.51 5.44
C ASN A 256 6.16 25.74 5.28
N ASN A 257 5.72 26.86 4.72
CA ASN A 257 4.31 27.20 4.50
C ASN A 257 3.86 27.10 3.04
N LEU A 258 4.79 26.90 2.10
CA LEU A 258 4.50 26.82 0.67
C LEU A 258 4.36 25.36 0.22
N ASP A 259 5.44 24.60 0.35
CA ASP A 259 5.53 23.23 -0.14
C ASP A 259 5.98 22.28 0.98
N GLN A 260 5.50 21.03 0.92
CA GLN A 260 5.99 19.93 1.72
C GLN A 260 6.67 18.91 0.80
N THR A 261 8.00 18.79 0.88
CA THR A 261 8.74 17.73 0.18
C THR A 261 8.65 16.43 0.97
N LEU A 262 8.22 15.34 0.34
CA LEU A 262 8.00 14.02 0.95
C LEU A 262 9.09 13.05 0.50
N TYR A 263 9.72 12.37 1.46
CA TYR A 263 10.89 11.53 1.27
C TYR A 263 10.61 10.08 1.69
N PRO A 264 11.41 9.10 1.27
CA PRO A 264 11.25 7.72 1.73
C PRO A 264 11.75 7.60 3.18
N PRO A 265 11.28 6.60 3.95
CA PRO A 265 11.63 6.43 5.37
C PRO A 265 13.12 6.53 5.69
N VAL A 266 13.97 5.87 4.89
CA VAL A 266 15.44 5.86 5.06
C VAL A 266 16.07 7.25 5.05
N PHE A 267 15.43 8.25 4.42
CA PHE A 267 15.91 9.63 4.45
C PHE A 267 15.79 10.23 5.84
N TYR A 268 14.63 10.04 6.50
CA TYR A 268 14.39 10.59 7.83
C TYR A 268 15.32 9.95 8.86
N ASP A 269 15.59 8.65 8.74
CA ASP A 269 16.54 7.94 9.61
C ASP A 269 17.95 8.52 9.47
N LYS A 270 18.44 8.74 8.23
CA LYS A 270 19.78 9.28 7.98
C LYS A 270 19.98 10.69 8.52
N ILE A 271 18.97 11.54 8.46
CA ILE A 271 19.07 12.91 8.97
C ILE A 271 19.07 12.93 10.49
N VAL A 272 18.36 12.01 11.15
CA VAL A 272 18.41 11.89 12.61
C VAL A 272 19.78 11.39 13.06
N THR A 273 20.39 10.40 12.38
CA THR A 273 21.74 9.90 12.75
C THR A 273 22.89 10.88 12.57
N LYS A 274 22.67 12.01 11.88
CA LYS A 274 23.69 13.04 11.62
C LYS A 274 23.59 14.25 12.55
N ASN A 275 22.58 14.30 13.42
CA ASN A 275 22.37 15.35 14.42
C ASN A 275 22.53 14.78 15.82
#